data_AF-A0A946BGE0-F1
#
_entry.id   AF-A0A946BGE0-F1
#
_cell.length_a   1.000
_cell.length_b   1.000
_cell.length_c   1.000
_cell.angle_alpha   90.00
_cell.angle_beta   90.00
_cell.angle_gamma   90.00
#
_symmetry.space_group_name_H-M   'P 1'
#
loop_
_entity.id
_entity.type
_entity.pdbx_description
1 polymer ?
#
loop_
_entity_poly.entity_id
_entity_poly.type
_entity_poly.pdbx_seq_one_letter_code
_entity_poly.pdbx_strand_id
1 'polypeptide(L)'
;MKILKITKKRARRIAIYSSLINSDRIRSRGKKGILQTIDHLGYVQIDTISVVERAHHHTLRNRKQDYTHDHLDSLLSQDRQVFEYWGHAASILPVKDYRFYLPYMDRCRNLPTGWVQKKKKKCSHVIEGVYNRIKEEGPLSSRDFKPEPGRKRNGWWDWKPAKTALEILFSEGSVMVSGRNGFQKIYDLKERVLPDHVNRDYPTDIETGRFFVRRALQGYGLATAKEICEHIYIGVMLRVGLTL
;
A
#
# COMPACT_ATOMS: atom_id res chain seq x y z
N MET A 1 -23.04 -22.95 -18.43
CA MET A 1 -22.18 -21.76 -18.67
C MET A 1 -21.42 -21.98 -19.99
N LYS A 2 -21.47 -21.06 -20.96
CA LYS A 2 -20.79 -21.22 -22.26
C LYS A 2 -19.31 -20.83 -22.12
N ILE A 3 -18.40 -21.77 -22.35
CA ILE A 3 -16.95 -21.50 -22.30
C ILE A 3 -16.56 -20.65 -23.51
N LEU A 4 -16.02 -19.46 -23.24
CA LEU A 4 -15.57 -18.52 -24.27
C LEU A 4 -14.10 -18.82 -24.59
N LYS A 5 -13.82 -19.33 -25.80
CA LYS A 5 -12.45 -19.61 -26.26
C LYS A 5 -11.86 -18.36 -26.91
N ILE A 6 -10.65 -17.97 -26.51
CA ILE A 6 -9.90 -16.86 -27.10
C ILE A 6 -8.51 -17.32 -27.53
N THR A 7 -7.95 -16.69 -28.56
CA THR A 7 -6.58 -16.99 -29.01
C THR A 7 -5.55 -16.37 -28.05
N LYS A 8 -4.34 -16.95 -27.99
CA LYS A 8 -3.22 -16.39 -27.21
C LYS A 8 -2.91 -14.93 -27.58
N LYS A 9 -3.02 -14.58 -28.87
CA LYS A 9 -2.85 -13.21 -29.38
C LYS A 9 -3.89 -12.25 -28.79
N ARG A 10 -5.15 -12.67 -28.71
CA ARG A 10 -6.23 -11.87 -28.11
C ARG A 10 -6.04 -11.74 -26.60
N ALA A 11 -5.68 -12.82 -25.91
CA ALA A 11 -5.39 -12.80 -24.48
C ALA A 11 -4.25 -11.82 -24.13
N ARG A 12 -3.14 -11.85 -24.86
CA ARG A 12 -2.03 -10.90 -24.67
C ARG A 12 -2.45 -9.45 -24.88
N ARG A 13 -3.25 -9.17 -25.90
CA ARG A 13 -3.79 -7.80 -26.14
C ARG A 13 -4.67 -7.33 -24.97
N ILE A 14 -5.53 -8.21 -24.45
CA ILE A 14 -6.35 -7.90 -23.27
C ILE A 14 -5.45 -7.57 -22.07
N ALA A 15 -4.44 -8.40 -21.79
CA ALA A 15 -3.52 -8.17 -20.67
C ALA A 15 -2.78 -6.83 -20.77
N ILE A 16 -2.19 -6.54 -21.93
CA ILE A 16 -1.47 -5.26 -22.16
C ILE A 16 -2.42 -4.07 -22.00
N TYR A 17 -3.60 -4.12 -22.62
CA TYR A 17 -4.57 -3.03 -22.57
C TYR A 17 -5.13 -2.80 -21.16
N SER A 18 -5.39 -3.87 -20.41
CA SER A 18 -5.83 -3.80 -19.01
C SER A 18 -4.74 -3.28 -18.09
N SER A 19 -3.46 -3.54 -18.38
CA SER A 19 -2.35 -2.97 -17.62
C SER A 19 -2.08 -1.49 -17.93
N LEU A 20 -2.84 -0.88 -18.85
CA LEU A 20 -2.69 0.51 -19.32
C LEU A 20 -1.37 0.83 -20.03
N ILE A 21 -0.67 -0.18 -20.53
CA ILE A 21 0.54 0.04 -21.33
C ILE A 21 0.11 0.38 -22.75
N ASN A 22 0.53 1.54 -23.25
CA ASN A 22 0.15 2.05 -24.58
C ASN A 22 -1.38 2.06 -24.79
N SER A 23 -2.11 2.62 -23.82
CA SER A 23 -3.57 2.62 -23.76
C SER A 23 -4.13 4.02 -23.57
N ASP A 24 -5.13 4.38 -24.38
CA ASP A 24 -5.86 5.66 -24.27
C ASP A 24 -7.08 5.57 -23.35
N ARG A 25 -7.21 4.48 -22.58
CA ARG A 25 -8.35 4.25 -21.68
C ARG A 25 -8.48 5.35 -20.62
N ILE A 26 -7.37 5.96 -20.22
CA ILE A 26 -7.32 7.09 -19.30
C ILE A 26 -6.76 8.29 -20.06
N ARG A 27 -7.63 9.22 -20.47
CA ARG A 27 -7.24 10.42 -21.24
C ARG A 27 -6.85 11.61 -20.37
N SER A 28 -7.32 11.67 -19.13
CA SER A 28 -7.00 12.77 -18.21
C SER A 28 -5.48 12.91 -18.03
N ARG A 29 -5.00 14.15 -18.02
CA ARG A 29 -3.58 14.49 -17.83
C ARG A 29 -3.27 14.85 -16.39
N GLY A 30 -1.97 14.98 -16.10
CA GLY A 30 -1.44 15.39 -14.81
C GLY A 30 -1.97 14.56 -13.64
N LYS A 31 -2.05 15.19 -12.46
CA LYS A 31 -2.46 14.58 -11.19
C LYS A 31 -3.73 13.72 -11.27
N LYS A 32 -4.78 14.21 -11.94
CA LYS A 32 -6.04 13.46 -12.15
C LYS A 32 -5.82 12.18 -12.96
N GLY A 33 -5.00 12.25 -14.01
CA GLY A 33 -4.60 11.08 -14.80
C GLY A 33 -3.86 10.04 -13.97
N ILE A 34 -2.93 10.49 -13.12
CA ILE A 34 -2.17 9.60 -12.24
C ILE A 34 -3.08 8.89 -11.23
N LEU A 35 -3.99 9.62 -10.59
CA LEU A 35 -4.97 9.04 -9.67
C LEU A 35 -5.84 7.98 -10.35
N GLN A 36 -6.35 8.27 -11.55
CA GLN A 36 -7.13 7.31 -12.32
C GLN A 36 -6.29 6.07 -12.71
N THR A 37 -5.00 6.25 -13.00
CA THR A 37 -4.09 5.13 -13.29
C THR A 37 -3.87 4.26 -12.05
N ILE A 38 -3.59 4.85 -10.88
CA ILE A 38 -3.43 4.10 -9.63
C ILE A 38 -4.73 3.37 -9.28
N ASP A 39 -5.88 4.04 -9.43
CA ASP A 39 -7.18 3.41 -9.21
C ASP A 39 -7.43 2.24 -10.16
N HIS A 40 -7.11 2.38 -11.45
CA HIS A 40 -7.33 1.29 -12.39
C HIS A 40 -6.43 0.09 -12.12
N LEU A 41 -5.16 0.33 -11.74
CA LEU A 41 -4.23 -0.75 -11.39
C LEU A 41 -4.56 -1.40 -10.04
N GLY A 42 -5.31 -0.72 -9.18
CA GLY A 42 -5.62 -1.15 -7.82
C GLY A 42 -4.49 -0.90 -6.82
N TYR A 43 -3.24 -0.97 -7.27
CA TYR A 43 -2.07 -0.54 -6.50
C TYR A 43 -0.87 -0.23 -7.39
N VAL A 44 0.12 0.45 -6.84
CA VAL A 44 1.47 0.57 -7.41
C VAL A 44 2.49 0.18 -6.34
N GLN A 45 3.28 -0.86 -6.60
CA GLN A 45 4.30 -1.33 -5.66
C GLN A 45 5.44 -0.31 -5.52
N ILE A 46 5.76 0.03 -4.29
CA ILE A 46 6.90 0.86 -3.90
C ILE A 46 8.17 -0.02 -3.85
N ASP A 47 9.26 0.48 -4.41
CA ASP A 47 10.55 -0.22 -4.45
C ASP A 47 11.66 0.65 -3.84
N THR A 48 12.59 -0.02 -3.18
CA THR A 48 13.73 0.59 -2.48
C THR A 48 14.98 0.76 -3.36
N ILE A 49 15.07 0.07 -4.51
CA ILE A 49 16.20 0.16 -5.43
C ILE A 49 16.03 1.37 -6.35
N SER A 50 17.12 2.14 -6.57
CA SER A 50 17.10 3.39 -7.34
C SER A 50 18.38 3.59 -8.16
N VAL A 51 18.77 2.60 -8.96
CA VAL A 51 19.98 2.72 -9.82
C VAL A 51 19.80 3.78 -10.90
N VAL A 52 18.61 3.83 -11.52
CA VAL A 52 18.21 4.88 -12.47
C VAL A 52 17.10 5.70 -11.83
N GLU A 53 15.99 5.03 -11.54
CA GLU A 53 14.87 5.55 -10.75
C GLU A 53 14.14 4.36 -10.11
N ARG A 54 13.28 4.61 -9.11
CA ARG A 54 12.49 3.59 -8.42
C ARG A 54 11.37 3.05 -9.31
N ALA A 55 11.06 1.77 -9.13
CA ALA A 55 10.12 1.05 -9.99
C ALA A 55 8.70 1.66 -10.07
N HIS A 56 8.19 2.28 -9.01
CA HIS A 56 6.87 2.92 -9.01
C HIS A 56 6.81 4.16 -9.91
N HIS A 57 7.87 4.95 -9.95
CA HIS A 57 7.95 6.11 -10.84
C HIS A 57 8.00 5.65 -12.31
N HIS A 58 8.77 4.61 -12.62
CA HIS A 58 8.74 3.99 -13.96
C HIS A 58 7.36 3.42 -14.31
N THR A 59 6.71 2.75 -13.36
CA THR A 59 5.36 2.17 -13.53
C THR A 59 4.35 3.24 -13.94
N LEU A 60 4.38 4.40 -13.29
CA LEU A 60 3.49 5.52 -13.59
C LEU A 60 3.90 6.21 -14.91
N ARG A 61 5.19 6.51 -15.10
CA ARG A 61 5.68 7.19 -16.32
C ARG A 61 5.41 6.41 -17.60
N ASN A 62 5.58 5.08 -17.57
CA ASN A 62 5.33 4.21 -18.72
C ASN A 62 3.85 4.16 -19.14
N ARG A 63 2.93 4.54 -18.24
CA ARG A 63 1.48 4.61 -18.50
C ARG A 63 1.01 6.04 -18.74
N LYS A 64 1.73 7.02 -18.19
CA LYS A 64 1.42 8.44 -18.22
C LYS A 64 2.69 9.25 -18.47
N GLN A 65 2.89 9.64 -19.72
CA GLN A 65 4.09 10.36 -20.16
C GLN A 65 4.24 11.77 -19.56
N ASP A 66 3.19 12.33 -18.98
CA ASP A 66 3.23 13.59 -18.25
C ASP A 66 3.38 13.42 -16.72
N TYR A 67 3.71 12.21 -16.25
CA TYR A 67 3.98 11.93 -14.85
C TYR A 67 5.20 12.72 -14.33
N THR A 68 5.07 13.26 -13.12
CA THR A 68 6.13 13.91 -12.31
C THR A 68 6.02 13.41 -10.86
N HIS A 69 7.08 13.52 -10.07
CA HIS A 69 7.04 13.14 -8.65
C HIS A 69 6.00 13.95 -7.87
N ASP A 70 5.91 15.26 -8.14
CA ASP A 70 4.94 16.16 -7.52
C ASP A 70 3.50 15.70 -7.68
N HIS A 71 3.14 15.04 -8.80
CA HIS A 71 1.80 14.48 -8.95
C HIS A 71 1.52 13.40 -7.90
N LEU A 72 2.45 12.49 -7.68
CA LEU A 72 2.29 11.43 -6.68
C LEU A 72 2.39 11.99 -5.26
N ASP A 73 3.36 12.87 -5.03
CA ASP A 73 3.57 13.48 -3.72
C ASP A 73 2.36 14.33 -3.32
N SER A 74 1.76 15.09 -4.24
CA SER A 74 0.52 15.84 -3.97
C SER A 74 -0.65 14.92 -3.68
N LEU A 75 -0.83 13.83 -4.43
CA LEU A 75 -1.91 12.86 -4.20
C LEU A 75 -1.81 12.19 -2.82
N LEU A 76 -0.59 11.94 -2.35
CA LEU A 76 -0.32 11.36 -1.04
C LEU A 76 -0.41 12.40 0.09
N SER A 77 0.26 13.54 -0.09
CA SER A 77 0.55 14.50 0.99
C SER A 77 -0.45 15.64 1.13
N GLN A 78 -1.06 16.10 0.03
CA GLN A 78 -1.94 17.28 0.01
C GLN A 78 -3.39 16.87 -0.22
N ASP A 79 -3.67 16.14 -1.30
CA ASP A 79 -5.04 15.80 -1.69
C ASP A 79 -5.61 14.59 -0.94
N ARG A 80 -4.73 13.80 -0.30
CA ARG A 80 -5.08 12.56 0.42
C ARG A 80 -5.92 11.58 -0.41
N GLN A 81 -5.65 11.48 -1.72
CA GLN A 81 -6.38 10.62 -2.64
C GLN A 81 -5.78 9.21 -2.76
N VAL A 82 -4.53 9.05 -2.33
CA VAL A 82 -3.85 7.76 -2.21
C VAL A 82 -3.23 7.62 -0.83
N PHE A 83 -2.98 6.39 -0.40
CA PHE A 83 -2.27 6.09 0.84
C PHE A 83 -1.22 5.00 0.63
N GLU A 84 -0.17 5.01 1.46
CA GLU A 84 0.80 3.92 1.49
C GLU A 84 0.37 2.86 2.50
N TYR A 85 0.35 1.58 2.11
CA TYR A 85 0.16 0.46 3.03
C TYR A 85 0.65 -0.87 2.44
N TRP A 86 0.50 -1.95 3.21
CA TRP A 86 0.79 -3.30 2.76
C TRP A 86 -0.34 -3.80 1.84
N GLY A 87 -0.02 -3.91 0.54
CA GLY A 87 -0.79 -4.65 -0.46
C GLY A 87 -0.13 -6.01 -0.71
N HIS A 88 0.15 -6.36 -1.96
CA HIS A 88 1.06 -7.48 -2.26
C HIS A 88 2.46 -7.25 -1.63
N ALA A 89 2.92 -6.00 -1.68
CA ALA A 89 4.11 -5.50 -1.02
C ALA A 89 3.82 -4.09 -0.49
N ALA A 90 4.85 -3.35 -0.06
CA ALA A 90 4.70 -1.92 0.19
C ALA A 90 4.12 -1.26 -1.08
N SER A 91 2.97 -0.61 -0.96
CA SER A 91 2.17 -0.18 -2.11
C SER A 91 1.56 1.19 -1.89
N ILE A 92 1.35 1.92 -2.99
CA ILE A 92 0.48 3.09 -3.09
C ILE A 92 -0.90 2.60 -3.52
N LEU A 93 -1.93 2.97 -2.78
CA LEU A 93 -3.29 2.46 -2.88
C LEU A 93 -4.31 3.60 -2.99
N PRO A 94 -5.42 3.43 -3.73
CA PRO A 94 -6.50 4.41 -3.76
C PRO A 94 -7.11 4.57 -2.36
N VAL A 95 -7.25 5.80 -1.84
CA VAL A 95 -7.76 6.02 -0.47
C VAL A 95 -9.18 5.47 -0.27
N LYS A 96 -9.99 5.45 -1.34
CA LYS A 96 -11.35 4.88 -1.31
C LYS A 96 -11.37 3.38 -0.98
N ASP A 97 -10.26 2.68 -1.15
CA ASP A 97 -10.14 1.25 -0.88
C ASP A 97 -9.72 0.96 0.56
N TYR A 98 -9.45 1.98 1.37
CA TYR A 98 -8.89 1.88 2.71
C TYR A 98 -9.60 0.81 3.58
N ARG A 99 -10.93 0.76 3.56
CA ARG A 99 -11.70 -0.20 4.38
C ARG A 99 -11.33 -1.66 4.14
N PHE A 100 -10.90 -2.03 2.94
CA PHE A 100 -10.53 -3.40 2.59
C PHE A 100 -9.20 -3.85 3.22
N TYR A 101 -8.47 -2.92 3.83
CA TYR A 101 -7.22 -3.17 4.53
C TYR A 101 -7.40 -3.22 6.06
N LEU A 102 -8.56 -2.82 6.58
CA LEU A 102 -8.90 -2.90 8.01
C LEU A 102 -8.75 -4.32 8.59
N PRO A 103 -9.20 -5.41 7.90
CA PRO A 103 -8.99 -6.78 8.37
C PRO A 103 -7.53 -7.12 8.68
N TYR A 104 -6.61 -6.59 7.89
CA TYR A 104 -5.19 -6.83 8.10
C TYR A 104 -4.60 -5.95 9.19
N MET A 105 -5.00 -4.67 9.26
CA MET A 105 -4.61 -3.78 10.36
C MET A 105 -4.99 -4.38 11.71
N ASP A 106 -6.22 -4.91 11.82
CA ASP A 106 -6.70 -5.57 13.02
C ASP A 106 -5.94 -6.86 13.32
N ARG A 107 -5.64 -7.66 12.28
CA ARG A 107 -4.79 -8.85 12.41
C ARG A 107 -3.41 -8.50 12.97
N CYS A 108 -2.78 -7.44 12.47
CA CYS A 108 -1.49 -6.97 12.96
C CYS A 108 -1.59 -6.54 14.43
N ARG A 109 -2.71 -5.95 14.83
CA ARG A 109 -2.94 -5.46 16.20
C ARG A 109 -3.17 -6.60 17.19
N ASN A 110 -3.98 -7.58 16.81
CA ASN A 110 -4.60 -8.52 17.74
C ASN A 110 -4.02 -9.94 17.67
N LEU A 111 -3.39 -10.36 16.57
CA LEU A 111 -2.92 -11.75 16.51
C LEU A 111 -1.68 -11.97 17.41
N PRO A 112 -1.66 -13.08 18.19
CA PRO A 112 -0.54 -13.42 19.04
C PRO A 112 0.67 -13.96 18.26
N THR A 113 0.57 -14.08 16.93
CA THR A 113 1.58 -14.63 16.04
C THR A 113 1.81 -13.72 14.85
N GLY A 114 2.97 -13.86 14.20
CA GLY A 114 3.38 -13.03 13.07
C GLY A 114 4.51 -12.05 13.40
N TRP A 115 4.99 -11.35 12.36
CA TRP A 115 6.17 -10.50 12.48
C TRP A 115 5.95 -9.32 13.44
N VAL A 116 4.76 -8.71 13.39
CA VAL A 116 4.39 -7.56 14.25
C VAL A 116 4.48 -7.96 15.71
N GLN A 117 3.83 -9.06 16.10
CA GLN A 117 3.88 -9.52 17.50
C GLN A 117 5.29 -9.92 17.95
N LYS A 118 6.08 -10.56 17.07
CA LYS A 118 7.49 -10.87 17.35
C LYS A 118 8.33 -9.61 17.59
N LYS A 119 8.04 -8.51 16.90
CA LYS A 119 8.72 -7.23 17.08
C LYS A 119 8.18 -6.45 18.27
N LYS A 120 6.86 -6.46 18.52
CA LYS A 120 6.24 -5.89 19.73
C LYS A 120 6.89 -6.41 20.99
N LYS A 121 7.12 -7.72 21.10
CA LYS A 121 7.83 -8.32 22.25
C LYS A 121 9.23 -7.74 22.50
N LYS A 122 9.90 -7.21 21.47
CA LYS A 122 11.26 -6.63 21.57
C LYS A 122 11.27 -5.11 21.76
N CYS A 123 10.18 -4.42 21.41
CA CYS A 123 10.14 -2.96 21.33
C CYS A 123 8.93 -2.34 22.05
N SER A 124 8.19 -3.10 22.85
CA SER A 124 6.98 -2.64 23.56
C SER A 124 7.24 -1.37 24.38
N HIS A 125 8.38 -1.29 25.05
CA HIS A 125 8.79 -0.17 25.90
C HIS A 125 8.92 1.18 25.17
N VAL A 126 9.05 1.21 23.83
CA VAL A 126 9.15 2.47 23.06
C VAL A 126 7.89 2.81 22.26
N ILE A 127 6.94 1.88 22.09
CA ILE A 127 5.80 2.09 21.17
C ILE A 127 4.94 3.27 21.62
N GLU A 128 4.60 3.31 22.90
CA GLU A 128 3.76 4.37 23.47
C GLU A 128 4.44 5.74 23.37
N GLY A 129 5.73 5.83 23.72
CA GLY A 129 6.49 7.07 23.60
C GLY A 129 6.58 7.58 22.15
N VAL A 130 6.76 6.67 21.17
CA VAL A 130 6.76 7.04 19.74
C VAL A 130 5.39 7.55 19.30
N TYR A 131 4.31 6.91 19.72
CA TYR A 131 2.95 7.34 19.41
C TYR A 131 2.63 8.71 20.02
N ASN A 132 2.97 8.92 21.30
CA ASN A 132 2.72 10.18 22.00
C ASN A 132 3.48 11.35 21.36
N ARG A 133 4.73 11.14 20.95
CA ARG A 133 5.47 12.17 20.21
C ARG A 133 4.78 12.58 18.91
N ILE A 134 4.25 11.64 18.12
CA ILE A 134 3.47 11.99 16.91
C ILE A 134 2.19 12.73 17.27
N LYS A 135 1.52 12.31 18.34
CA LYS A 135 0.31 12.96 18.84
C LYS A 135 0.58 14.41 19.24
N GLU A 136 1.68 14.69 19.93
CA GLU A 136 2.01 15.99 20.48
C GLU A 136 2.73 16.91 19.48
N GLU A 137 3.71 16.40 18.74
CA GLU A 137 4.58 17.18 17.85
C GLU A 137 4.06 17.23 16.40
N GLY A 138 3.11 16.36 16.04
CA GLY A 138 2.63 16.23 14.67
C GLY A 138 3.42 15.21 13.84
N PRO A 139 3.49 15.39 12.50
CA PRO A 139 4.14 14.42 11.63
C PRO A 139 5.64 14.23 11.92
N LEU A 140 6.06 12.98 12.13
CA LEU A 140 7.46 12.62 12.42
C LEU A 140 7.96 11.49 11.52
N SER A 141 9.25 11.48 11.23
CA SER A 141 9.96 10.43 10.53
C SER A 141 10.81 9.60 11.48
N SER A 142 11.37 8.47 11.00
CA SER A 142 12.32 7.69 11.81
C SER A 142 13.61 8.44 12.17
N ARG A 143 13.92 9.57 11.52
CA ARG A 143 15.12 10.38 11.81
C ARG A 143 14.95 11.24 13.05
N ASP A 144 13.70 11.58 13.39
CA ASP A 144 13.37 12.44 14.53
C ASP A 144 13.50 11.71 15.87
N PHE A 145 13.82 10.41 15.84
CA PHE A 145 14.08 9.59 17.01
C PHE A 145 15.58 9.29 17.11
N LYS A 146 16.22 9.88 18.13
CA LYS A 146 17.64 9.64 18.43
C LYS A 146 17.87 8.16 18.76
N PRO A 147 19.00 7.57 18.32
CA PRO A 147 19.38 6.24 18.78
C PRO A 147 19.70 6.26 20.28
N GLU A 148 19.55 5.11 20.94
CA GLU A 148 20.04 4.94 22.30
C GLU A 148 21.56 5.16 22.37
N PRO A 149 22.07 5.80 23.45
CA PRO A 149 23.50 5.99 23.64
C PRO A 149 24.27 4.65 23.52
N GLY A 150 25.38 4.66 22.77
CA GLY A 150 26.28 3.50 22.65
C GLY A 150 25.87 2.43 21.62
N ARG A 151 24.74 2.59 20.92
CA ARG A 151 24.31 1.58 19.94
C ARG A 151 25.12 1.60 18.64
N LYS A 152 25.70 0.45 18.26
CA LYS A 152 26.28 0.17 16.94
C LYS A 152 25.26 -0.55 16.04
N ARG A 153 25.20 -0.20 14.75
CA ARG A 153 24.29 -0.82 13.76
C ARG A 153 24.90 -2.11 13.20
N ASN A 154 24.26 -3.26 13.45
CA ASN A 154 24.72 -4.56 12.94
C ASN A 154 23.92 -5.01 11.72
N GLY A 155 24.32 -4.54 10.53
CA GLY A 155 23.69 -4.89 9.25
C GLY A 155 22.45 -4.07 8.88
N TRP A 156 21.88 -4.31 7.70
CA TRP A 156 20.77 -3.51 7.17
C TRP A 156 19.42 -3.75 7.90
N TRP A 157 19.25 -4.93 8.52
CA TRP A 157 18.02 -5.33 9.22
C TRP A 157 17.95 -4.86 10.69
N ASP A 158 19.04 -4.30 11.22
CA ASP A 158 19.16 -3.86 12.60
C ASP A 158 18.59 -2.45 12.80
N TRP A 159 17.25 -2.38 12.83
CA TRP A 159 16.52 -1.11 12.97
C TRP A 159 16.51 -0.60 14.41
N LYS A 160 16.55 0.74 14.55
CA LYS A 160 16.28 1.43 15.82
C LYS A 160 14.93 0.98 16.44
N PRO A 161 14.78 0.80 17.77
CA PRO A 161 13.50 0.52 18.41
C PRO A 161 12.42 1.46 17.91
N ALA A 162 12.71 2.77 17.83
CA ALA A 162 11.78 3.76 17.32
C ALA A 162 11.33 3.49 15.87
N LYS A 163 12.24 3.09 14.97
CA LYS A 163 11.85 2.69 13.60
C LYS A 163 10.97 1.43 13.62
N THR A 164 11.30 0.47 14.48
CA THR A 164 10.46 -0.74 14.65
C THR A 164 9.08 -0.40 15.18
N ALA A 165 8.98 0.52 16.16
CA ALA A 165 7.73 1.02 16.70
C ALA A 165 6.90 1.75 15.62
N LEU A 166 7.51 2.60 14.80
CA LEU A 166 6.83 3.24 13.67
C LEU A 166 6.24 2.22 12.70
N GLU A 167 7.00 1.18 12.34
CA GLU A 167 6.51 0.13 11.43
C GLU A 167 5.40 -0.73 12.06
N ILE A 168 5.43 -0.94 13.38
CA ILE A 168 4.34 -1.60 14.12
C ILE A 168 3.08 -0.72 14.11
N LEU A 169 3.18 0.53 14.55
CA LEU A 169 2.07 1.49 14.59
C LEU A 169 1.45 1.68 13.19
N PHE A 170 2.29 1.74 12.16
CA PHE A 170 1.87 1.80 10.77
C PHE A 170 1.11 0.55 10.35
N SER A 171 1.67 -0.64 10.63
CA SER A 171 1.05 -1.91 10.25
C SER A 171 -0.29 -2.15 10.96
N GLU A 172 -0.48 -1.59 12.16
CA GLU A 172 -1.73 -1.69 12.92
C GLU A 172 -2.75 -0.60 12.57
N GLY A 173 -2.40 0.32 11.66
CA GLY A 173 -3.26 1.42 11.25
C GLY A 173 -3.43 2.51 12.32
N SER A 174 -2.55 2.57 13.34
CA SER A 174 -2.56 3.64 14.34
C SER A 174 -1.97 4.95 13.78
N VAL A 175 -1.01 4.82 12.85
CA VAL A 175 -0.44 5.95 12.10
C VAL A 175 -0.46 5.65 10.60
N MET A 176 -0.45 6.69 9.79
CA MET A 176 -0.39 6.61 8.32
C MET A 176 0.81 7.40 7.80
N VAL A 177 1.25 7.10 6.59
CA VAL A 177 2.24 7.93 5.89
C VAL A 177 1.55 9.21 5.42
N SER A 178 1.92 10.34 6.01
CA SER A 178 1.39 11.67 5.68
C SER A 178 2.19 12.38 4.58
N GLY A 179 3.35 11.84 4.22
CA GLY A 179 4.20 12.35 3.17
C GLY A 179 5.57 11.67 3.19
N ARG A 180 6.47 12.15 2.34
CA ARG A 180 7.85 11.66 2.30
C ARG A 180 8.83 12.82 2.13
N ASN A 181 10.03 12.63 2.65
CA ASN A 181 11.18 13.43 2.27
C ASN A 181 12.17 12.51 1.55
N GLY A 182 12.21 12.60 0.22
CA GLY A 182 12.80 11.56 -0.62
C GLY A 182 12.12 10.21 -0.34
N PHE A 183 12.90 9.18 -0.01
CA PHE A 183 12.33 7.86 0.30
C PHE A 183 11.91 7.68 1.77
N GLN A 184 12.24 8.64 2.64
CA GLN A 184 11.94 8.58 4.07
C GLN A 184 10.45 8.87 4.29
N LYS A 185 9.73 7.91 4.87
CA LYS A 185 8.34 8.10 5.30
C LYS A 185 8.27 9.11 6.45
N ILE A 186 7.26 9.97 6.37
CA ILE A 186 6.78 10.85 7.44
C ILE A 186 5.44 10.27 7.89
N TYR A 187 5.29 10.01 9.19
CA TYR A 187 4.12 9.39 9.78
C TYR A 187 3.34 10.42 10.58
N ASP A 188 2.01 10.37 10.51
CA ASP A 188 1.12 11.12 11.39
C ASP A 188 -0.06 10.23 11.82
N LEU A 189 -0.84 10.69 12.79
CA LEU A 189 -2.03 10.00 13.27
C LEU A 189 -2.99 9.71 12.12
N LYS A 190 -3.56 8.50 12.10
CA LYS A 190 -4.55 8.10 11.09
C LYS A 190 -5.67 9.15 10.97
N GLU A 191 -6.13 9.68 12.10
CA GLU A 191 -7.22 10.66 12.18
C GLU A 191 -6.88 12.02 11.55
N ARG A 192 -5.60 12.37 11.42
CA ARG A 192 -5.14 13.60 10.75
C ARG A 192 -4.86 13.41 9.26
N VAL A 193 -4.63 12.16 8.84
CA VAL A 193 -4.24 11.83 7.45
C VAL A 193 -5.43 11.32 6.64
N LEU A 194 -6.26 10.45 7.21
CA LEU A 194 -7.36 9.81 6.51
C LEU A 194 -8.54 10.78 6.37
N PRO A 195 -8.97 11.13 5.14
CA PRO A 195 -10.10 12.04 4.96
C PRO A 195 -11.40 11.50 5.58
N ASP A 196 -12.25 12.41 6.04
CA ASP A 196 -13.50 12.07 6.73
C ASP A 196 -14.54 11.38 5.84
N HIS A 197 -14.49 11.62 4.53
CA HIS A 197 -15.40 11.01 3.57
C HIS A 197 -15.06 9.55 3.23
N VAL A 198 -13.91 9.04 3.70
CA VAL A 198 -13.49 7.66 3.38
C VAL A 198 -14.30 6.69 4.23
N ASN A 199 -14.93 5.70 3.59
CA ASN A 199 -15.64 4.63 4.27
C ASN A 199 -14.66 3.85 5.17
N ARG A 200 -15.05 3.64 6.43
CA ARG A 200 -14.27 2.92 7.46
C ARG A 200 -15.05 1.72 8.03
N ASP A 201 -16.17 1.37 7.42
CA ASP A 201 -16.97 0.21 7.79
C ASP A 201 -16.20 -1.06 7.47
N TYR A 202 -16.22 -2.00 8.41
CA TYR A 202 -15.57 -3.27 8.21
C TYR A 202 -16.24 -4.03 7.07
N PRO A 203 -15.50 -4.44 6.02
CA PRO A 203 -16.09 -5.21 4.94
C PRO A 203 -16.41 -6.63 5.41
N THR A 204 -17.49 -7.18 4.88
CA THR A 204 -17.76 -8.63 4.96
C THR A 204 -16.74 -9.42 4.14
N ASP A 205 -16.63 -10.72 4.39
CA ASP A 205 -15.77 -11.61 3.60
C ASP A 205 -16.16 -11.63 2.12
N ILE A 206 -17.46 -11.54 1.82
CA ILE A 206 -17.97 -11.50 0.44
C ILE A 206 -17.57 -10.19 -0.25
N GLU A 207 -17.70 -9.05 0.42
CA GLU A 207 -17.27 -7.76 -0.13
C GLU A 207 -15.76 -7.74 -0.34
N THR A 208 -15.00 -8.27 0.61
CA THR A 208 -13.54 -8.40 0.53
C THR A 208 -13.11 -9.27 -0.65
N GLY A 209 -13.71 -10.46 -0.79
CA GLY A 209 -13.45 -11.37 -1.90
C GLY A 209 -13.80 -10.72 -3.26
N ARG A 210 -14.98 -10.09 -3.36
CA ARG A 210 -15.39 -9.37 -4.57
C ARG A 210 -14.44 -8.23 -4.90
N PHE A 211 -13.98 -7.47 -3.90
CA PHE A 211 -13.03 -6.39 -4.09
C PHE A 211 -11.73 -6.89 -4.72
N PHE A 212 -11.08 -7.89 -4.11
CA PHE A 212 -9.79 -8.40 -4.61
C PHE A 212 -9.90 -9.07 -5.99
N VAL A 213 -10.97 -9.84 -6.23
CA VAL A 213 -11.25 -10.41 -7.56
C VAL A 213 -11.38 -9.30 -8.61
N ARG A 214 -12.14 -8.25 -8.32
CA ARG A 214 -12.34 -7.13 -9.26
C ARG A 214 -11.05 -6.36 -9.50
N ARG A 215 -10.25 -6.10 -8.46
CA ARG A 215 -8.94 -5.44 -8.60
C ARG A 215 -7.99 -6.24 -9.49
N ALA A 216 -7.88 -7.56 -9.25
CA ALA A 216 -7.05 -8.44 -10.07
C ALA A 216 -7.50 -8.46 -11.54
N LEU A 217 -8.80 -8.66 -11.80
CA LEU A 217 -9.32 -8.70 -13.17
C LEU A 217 -9.26 -7.34 -13.87
N GLN A 218 -9.37 -6.23 -13.13
CA GLN A 218 -9.24 -4.89 -13.70
C GLN A 218 -7.82 -4.61 -14.20
N GLY A 219 -6.81 -4.99 -13.41
CA GLY A 219 -5.40 -4.81 -13.77
C GLY A 219 -4.88 -5.83 -14.78
N TYR A 220 -5.20 -7.11 -14.59
CA TYR A 220 -4.70 -8.20 -15.46
C TYR A 220 -5.55 -8.41 -16.71
N GLY A 221 -6.84 -8.07 -16.67
CA GLY A 221 -7.81 -8.35 -17.74
C GLY A 221 -8.25 -9.81 -17.83
N LEU A 222 -7.31 -10.74 -17.68
CA LEU A 222 -7.53 -12.18 -17.62
C LEU A 222 -6.63 -12.73 -16.51
N ALA A 223 -7.18 -13.57 -15.65
CA ALA A 223 -6.43 -14.17 -14.55
C ALA A 223 -7.03 -15.53 -14.19
N THR A 224 -6.16 -16.45 -13.80
CA THR A 224 -6.54 -17.68 -13.12
C THR A 224 -6.98 -17.40 -11.69
N ALA A 225 -7.70 -18.35 -11.11
CA ALA A 225 -7.98 -18.42 -9.67
C ALA A 225 -6.76 -18.08 -8.80
N LYS A 226 -5.63 -18.76 -9.09
CA LYS A 226 -4.38 -18.61 -8.36
C LYS A 226 -3.81 -17.19 -8.49
N GLU A 227 -3.75 -16.65 -9.71
CA GLU A 227 -3.24 -15.29 -9.95
C GLU A 227 -4.09 -14.23 -9.24
N ILE A 228 -5.42 -14.44 -9.13
CA ILE A 228 -6.29 -13.56 -8.35
C ILE A 228 -5.92 -13.60 -6.87
N CYS A 229 -5.70 -14.81 -6.32
CA CYS A 229 -5.31 -14.97 -4.91
C CYS A 229 -3.93 -14.37 -4.60
N GLU A 230 -3.05 -14.32 -5.59
CA GLU A 230 -1.69 -13.79 -5.46
C GLU A 230 -1.59 -12.27 -5.78
N HIS A 231 -2.62 -11.67 -6.40
CA HIS A 231 -2.56 -10.28 -6.88
C HIS A 231 -2.37 -9.23 -5.77
N ILE A 232 -3.12 -9.35 -4.67
CA ILE A 232 -2.96 -8.55 -3.45
C ILE A 232 -2.87 -9.51 -2.27
N TYR A 233 -1.65 -9.95 -1.97
CA TYR A 233 -1.41 -10.85 -0.85
C TYR A 233 -1.22 -10.07 0.45
N ILE A 234 -2.29 -9.96 1.24
CA ILE A 234 -2.24 -9.36 2.58
C ILE A 234 -2.37 -10.46 3.67
N GLY A 235 -2.10 -11.72 3.33
CA GLY A 235 -2.29 -12.85 4.25
C GLY A 235 -3.74 -13.09 4.69
N VAL A 236 -4.71 -12.31 4.18
CA VAL A 236 -6.16 -12.43 4.48
C VAL A 236 -6.77 -13.67 3.81
N MET A 237 -6.22 -14.13 2.68
CA MET A 237 -6.80 -15.19 1.87
C MET A 237 -6.63 -16.63 2.39
N LEU A 238 -6.10 -16.83 3.60
CA LEU A 238 -6.08 -18.17 4.21
C LEU A 238 -7.35 -18.50 5.02
N ARG A 239 -8.30 -17.56 5.17
CA ARG A 239 -9.56 -17.82 5.89
C ARG A 239 -10.81 -17.92 5.04
N VAL A 240 -10.81 -17.41 3.83
CA VAL A 240 -11.89 -17.74 2.90
C VAL A 240 -11.53 -19.13 2.38
N GLY A 241 -12.22 -20.16 2.87
CA GLY A 241 -12.24 -21.50 2.28
C GLY A 241 -12.86 -21.48 0.88
N LEU A 242 -12.43 -20.55 0.03
CA LEU A 242 -12.63 -20.55 -1.41
C LEU A 242 -11.70 -21.61 -1.99
N THR A 243 -12.07 -22.87 -1.76
CA THR A 243 -11.98 -23.86 -2.83
C THR A 243 -12.82 -23.31 -3.97
N LEU A 244 -12.15 -22.78 -4.99
CA LEU A 244 -12.78 -22.55 -6.29
C LEU A 244 -13.09 -23.89 -6.96
#